data_AF-A0AAP0MGI5-F1
#
_entry.id   AF-A0AAP0MGI5-F1
#
_cell.length_a   1.000
_cell.length_b   1.000
_cell.length_c   1.000
_cell.angle_alpha   90.00
_cell.angle_beta   90.00
_cell.angle_gamma   90.00
#
_symmetry.space_group_name_H-M   'P 1'
#
loop_
_entity.id
_entity.type
_entity.pdbx_description
1 polymer ?
#
loop_
_entity_poly.entity_id
_entity_poly.type
_entity_poly.pdbx_seq_one_letter_code
_entity_poly.pdbx_strand_id
1 'polypeptide(L)'
;MALHGLSSSSCLTIQSKFKTLSLNNNSSSHSSFATFKSLCFSNNLSHNVFSTGSVTMSPIQRPMRHSVVCEAATKKKADSAAKRARQAEKRRIYNKSRKSEVKTRMKKVLEALDGLRKKPDAQPEEVLPVEKLIAEAYSVIDKAVKVGTLHRNTGARRKSRLARRKKAVEIHHGWYTPTPAETVQ
;
A
#
# COMPACT_ATOMS: atom_id res chain seq x y z
N MET A 1 -47.61 32.33 23.66
CA MET A 1 -47.99 31.77 22.34
C MET A 1 -46.73 31.76 21.49
N ALA A 2 -45.91 30.68 21.52
CA ALA A 2 -46.00 29.49 20.65
C ALA A 2 -45.86 29.92 19.16
N LEU A 3 -44.91 29.47 18.34
CA LEU A 3 -44.34 28.12 18.17
C LEU A 3 -42.95 28.15 17.49
N HIS A 4 -42.10 27.22 17.88
CA HIS A 4 -40.86 26.83 17.19
C HIS A 4 -41.20 25.97 15.95
N GLY A 5 -40.60 26.28 14.79
CA GLY A 5 -40.70 25.46 13.57
C GLY A 5 -39.39 24.72 13.31
N LEU A 6 -39.29 23.47 13.78
CA LEU A 6 -38.22 22.53 13.49
C LEU A 6 -38.48 21.88 12.11
N SER A 7 -37.64 22.19 11.12
CA SER A 7 -37.66 21.52 9.81
C SER A 7 -37.01 20.15 9.92
N SER A 8 -37.83 19.10 9.82
CA SER A 8 -37.39 17.69 9.80
C SER A 8 -36.70 17.37 8.47
N SER A 9 -35.45 16.89 8.55
CA SER A 9 -34.71 16.33 7.42
C SER A 9 -35.05 14.85 7.25
N SER A 10 -35.83 14.53 6.23
CA SER A 10 -36.18 13.15 5.87
C SER A 10 -35.04 12.50 5.06
N CYS A 11 -34.36 11.54 5.67
CA CYS A 11 -33.30 10.74 5.03
C CYS A 11 -33.92 9.69 4.10
N LEU A 12 -33.83 9.88 2.79
CA LEU A 12 -34.21 8.85 1.80
C LEU A 12 -33.22 7.68 1.87
N THR A 13 -33.68 6.53 2.35
CA THR A 13 -32.93 5.27 2.34
C THR A 13 -33.07 4.60 0.98
N ILE A 14 -31.99 4.59 0.20
CA ILE A 14 -31.91 3.85 -1.06
C ILE A 14 -31.63 2.39 -0.73
N GLN A 15 -32.65 1.53 -0.83
CA GLN A 15 -32.49 0.08 -0.79
C GLN A 15 -31.95 -0.42 -2.14
N SER A 16 -30.65 -0.69 -2.23
CA SER A 16 -30.07 -1.36 -3.39
C SER A 16 -30.25 -2.88 -3.28
N LYS A 17 -31.19 -3.43 -4.04
CA LYS A 17 -31.32 -4.87 -4.29
C LYS A 17 -30.13 -5.31 -5.16
N PHE A 18 -29.14 -5.98 -4.57
CA PHE A 18 -28.07 -6.62 -5.34
C PHE A 18 -28.63 -7.86 -6.05
N LYS A 19 -28.71 -7.81 -7.39
CA LYS A 19 -28.90 -9.00 -8.24
C LYS A 19 -27.57 -9.75 -8.31
N THR A 20 -27.52 -10.94 -7.73
CA THR A 20 -26.40 -11.89 -7.87
C THR A 20 -26.35 -12.39 -9.31
N LEU A 21 -25.28 -12.08 -10.02
CA LEU A 21 -24.98 -12.67 -11.33
C LEU A 21 -24.48 -14.11 -11.10
N SER A 22 -25.26 -15.08 -11.57
CA SER A 22 -24.91 -16.49 -11.62
C SER A 22 -23.91 -16.72 -12.76
N LEU A 23 -22.68 -17.11 -12.43
CA LEU A 23 -21.70 -17.61 -13.41
C LEU A 23 -21.81 -19.14 -13.42
N ASN A 24 -22.36 -19.65 -14.52
CA ASN A 24 -22.43 -21.07 -14.82
C ASN A 24 -21.03 -21.58 -15.18
N ASN A 25 -20.42 -22.40 -14.31
CA ASN A 25 -19.14 -23.03 -14.58
C ASN A 25 -19.36 -24.55 -14.63
N ASN A 26 -19.36 -25.11 -15.84
CA ASN A 26 -19.26 -26.54 -16.05
C ASN A 26 -17.84 -26.98 -15.64
N SER A 27 -17.71 -27.53 -14.44
CA SER A 27 -16.53 -28.25 -14.01
C SER A 27 -16.90 -29.70 -13.74
N SER A 28 -16.37 -30.57 -14.60
CA SER A 28 -16.40 -32.02 -14.47
C SER A 28 -15.85 -32.46 -13.11
N SER A 29 -16.62 -33.33 -12.46
CA SER A 29 -16.36 -33.95 -11.18
C SER A 29 -15.30 -35.05 -11.30
N HIS A 30 -14.16 -34.87 -10.64
CA HIS A 30 -13.35 -35.99 -10.14
C HIS A 30 -13.11 -35.79 -8.64
N SER A 31 -13.78 -36.63 -7.87
CA SER A 31 -13.73 -36.74 -6.42
C SER A 31 -12.49 -37.52 -5.97
N SER A 32 -11.68 -36.91 -5.11
CA SER A 32 -10.86 -37.66 -4.14
C SER A 32 -10.63 -36.77 -2.93
N PHE A 33 -11.58 -36.84 -1.99
CA PHE A 33 -11.47 -36.21 -0.68
C PHE A 33 -10.31 -36.85 0.10
N ALA A 34 -9.23 -36.10 0.29
CA ALA A 34 -8.19 -36.46 1.25
C ALA A 34 -8.75 -36.24 2.66
N THR A 35 -8.93 -37.34 3.37
CA THR A 35 -9.36 -37.43 4.76
C THR A 35 -8.36 -36.74 5.70
N PHE A 36 -8.84 -35.82 6.52
CA PHE A 36 -8.08 -35.20 7.60
C PHE A 36 -7.64 -36.26 8.63
N LYS A 37 -6.34 -36.30 8.94
CA LYS A 37 -5.79 -37.11 10.05
C LYS A 37 -6.14 -36.47 11.39
N SER A 38 -6.90 -37.18 12.23
CA SER A 38 -7.09 -36.84 13.65
C SER A 38 -5.86 -37.26 14.46
N LEU A 39 -5.26 -36.30 15.17
CA LEU A 39 -4.21 -36.57 16.16
C LEU A 39 -4.85 -37.19 17.42
N CYS A 40 -4.68 -38.50 17.60
CA CYS A 40 -4.94 -39.17 18.89
C CYS A 40 -3.76 -38.91 19.83
N PHE A 41 -3.98 -38.15 20.89
CA PHE A 41 -3.08 -38.08 22.04
C PHE A 41 -3.76 -38.85 23.18
N SER A 42 -3.46 -40.14 23.30
CA SER A 42 -3.87 -40.95 24.46
C SER A 42 -2.87 -40.70 25.59
N ASN A 43 -3.25 -39.91 26.59
CA ASN A 43 -2.52 -39.87 27.86
C ASN A 43 -3.25 -40.73 28.90
N ASN A 44 -2.53 -41.73 29.37
CA ASN A 44 -2.90 -42.65 30.44
C ASN A 44 -3.28 -41.88 31.72
N LEU A 45 -4.45 -42.20 32.24
CA LEU A 45 -4.91 -41.82 33.57
C LEU A 45 -4.30 -42.83 34.57
N SER A 46 -3.26 -42.44 35.30
CA SER A 46 -2.80 -43.18 36.47
C SER A 46 -3.11 -42.37 37.74
N HIS A 47 -3.97 -42.96 38.56
CA HIS A 47 -4.32 -42.48 39.90
C HIS A 47 -3.09 -42.60 40.82
N ASN A 48 -2.72 -41.50 41.47
CA ASN A 48 -1.92 -41.55 42.70
C ASN A 48 -2.79 -41.11 43.87
N VAL A 49 -3.09 -42.10 44.71
CA VAL A 49 -3.61 -42.04 46.08
C VAL A 49 -2.46 -41.73 47.04
N PHE A 50 -2.78 -41.22 48.23
CA PHE A 50 -1.93 -40.69 49.33
C PHE A 50 -1.72 -39.17 49.28
N SER A 51 -1.90 -38.39 50.35
CA SER A 51 -2.24 -38.65 51.74
C SER A 51 -2.80 -37.36 52.33
N THR A 52 -3.82 -37.50 53.19
CA THR A 52 -4.37 -36.44 54.03
C THR A 52 -3.32 -35.89 54.99
N GLY A 53 -3.19 -34.57 55.06
CA GLY A 53 -2.36 -33.89 56.04
C GLY A 53 -2.55 -32.37 55.98
N SER A 54 -3.63 -31.87 56.59
CA SER A 54 -3.82 -30.43 56.78
C SER A 54 -3.04 -29.97 58.02
N VAL A 55 -1.84 -29.44 57.83
CA VAL A 55 -1.12 -28.73 58.91
C VAL A 55 -1.40 -27.25 58.76
N THR A 56 -2.25 -26.71 59.64
CA THR A 56 -2.53 -25.28 59.75
C THR A 56 -1.37 -24.60 60.49
N MET A 57 -0.51 -23.90 59.76
CA MET A 57 0.50 -23.00 60.35
C MET A 57 -0.05 -21.58 60.38
N SER A 58 -0.22 -21.03 61.59
CA SER A 58 -0.58 -19.63 61.81
C SER A 58 0.55 -18.69 61.33
N PRO A 59 0.29 -17.65 60.51
CA PRO A 59 1.33 -16.73 60.11
C PRO A 59 1.63 -15.72 61.21
N ILE A 60 2.88 -15.66 61.65
CA ILE A 60 3.44 -14.57 62.47
C ILE A 60 3.38 -13.27 61.65
N GLN A 61 2.62 -12.29 62.11
CA GLN A 61 2.61 -10.94 61.52
C GLN A 61 3.95 -10.24 61.77
N ARG A 62 4.79 -10.12 60.74
CA ARG A 62 5.99 -9.28 60.78
C ARG A 62 5.62 -7.84 60.40
N PRO A 63 6.15 -6.81 61.08
CA PRO A 63 5.83 -5.42 60.80
C PRO A 63 6.24 -5.04 59.37
N MET A 64 5.35 -4.33 58.67
CA MET A 64 5.53 -3.89 57.29
C MET A 64 6.78 -3.02 57.15
N ARG A 65 7.90 -3.63 56.74
CA ARG A 65 8.97 -2.89 56.09
C ARG A 65 8.39 -2.35 54.78
N HIS A 66 8.37 -1.02 54.66
CA HIS A 66 8.06 -0.37 53.39
C HIS A 66 9.18 -0.74 52.42
N SER A 67 9.03 -1.84 51.70
CA SER A 67 9.91 -2.19 50.59
C SER A 67 9.59 -1.20 49.48
N VAL A 68 10.52 -0.31 49.20
CA VAL A 68 10.49 0.47 47.96
C VAL A 68 10.51 -0.54 46.82
N VAL A 69 9.35 -0.76 46.20
CA VAL A 69 9.23 -1.62 45.02
C VAL A 69 9.89 -0.85 43.89
N CYS A 70 11.12 -1.23 43.52
CA CYS A 70 11.63 -0.88 42.20
C CYS A 70 10.67 -1.51 41.20
N GLU A 71 9.84 -0.69 40.53
CA GLU A 71 8.95 -1.16 39.48
C GLU A 71 9.81 -1.77 38.37
N ALA A 72 9.88 -3.11 38.35
CA ALA A 72 10.69 -3.84 37.40
C ALA A 72 10.14 -3.57 35.99
N ALA A 73 10.91 -2.88 35.15
CA ALA A 73 10.53 -2.64 33.77
C ALA A 73 10.11 -3.97 33.11
N THR A 74 8.87 -4.02 32.63
CA THR A 74 8.34 -5.23 32.00
C THR A 74 9.25 -5.63 30.84
N LYS A 75 9.87 -6.81 30.94
CA LYS A 75 10.71 -7.36 29.87
C LYS A 75 9.81 -7.66 28.67
N LYS A 76 9.70 -6.70 27.74
CA LYS A 76 8.93 -6.87 26.51
C LYS A 76 9.53 -8.03 25.72
N LYS A 77 8.74 -9.10 25.54
CA LYS A 77 9.12 -10.23 24.69
C LYS A 77 9.32 -9.74 23.25
N ALA A 78 10.27 -10.34 22.54
CA ALA A 78 10.57 -9.96 21.17
C ALA A 78 9.40 -10.32 20.24
N ASP A 79 8.49 -9.38 20.03
CA ASP A 79 7.39 -9.55 19.10
C ASP A 79 7.82 -9.21 17.67
N SER A 80 7.93 -10.26 16.84
CA SER A 80 8.26 -10.14 15.42
C SER A 80 7.19 -9.37 14.64
N ALA A 81 5.91 -9.48 15.03
CA ALA A 81 4.80 -8.79 14.39
C ALA A 81 4.89 -7.27 14.63
N ALA A 82 5.02 -6.85 15.90
CA ALA A 82 5.22 -5.44 16.22
C ALA A 82 6.49 -4.83 15.59
N LYS A 83 7.56 -5.63 15.42
CA LYS A 83 8.76 -5.18 14.68
C LYS A 83 8.46 -4.95 13.20
N ARG A 84 7.77 -5.89 12.54
CA ARG A 84 7.40 -5.76 11.13
C ARG A 84 6.47 -4.58 10.90
N ALA A 85 5.50 -4.33 11.79
CA ALA A 85 4.61 -3.17 11.73
C ALA A 85 5.40 -1.84 11.74
N ARG A 86 6.35 -1.68 12.68
CA ARG A 86 7.22 -0.49 12.76
C ARG A 86 8.08 -0.30 11.51
N GLN A 87 8.64 -1.38 10.97
CA GLN A 87 9.44 -1.32 9.74
C GLN A 87 8.58 -0.97 8.52
N ALA A 88 7.38 -1.53 8.43
CA ALA A 88 6.44 -1.25 7.34
C ALA A 88 6.05 0.22 7.34
N GLU A 89 5.73 0.82 8.49
CA GLU A 89 5.37 2.23 8.56
C GLU A 89 6.50 3.15 8.09
N LYS A 90 7.74 2.89 8.56
CA LYS A 90 8.93 3.61 8.09
C LYS A 90 9.09 3.51 6.57
N ARG A 91 9.04 2.29 6.02
CA ARG A 91 9.15 2.07 4.57
C ARG A 91 8.00 2.71 3.79
N ARG A 92 6.78 2.71 4.35
CA ARG A 92 5.59 3.32 3.76
C ARG A 92 5.80 4.82 3.57
N ILE A 93 6.28 5.53 4.58
CA ILE A 93 6.53 6.97 4.52
C ILE A 93 7.52 7.31 3.40
N TYR A 94 8.68 6.64 3.35
CA TYR A 94 9.69 6.88 2.30
C TYR A 94 9.21 6.49 0.89
N ASN A 95 8.48 5.39 0.77
CA ASN A 95 7.96 4.97 -0.52
C ASN A 95 6.83 5.88 -1.00
N LYS A 96 6.01 6.41 -0.08
CA LYS A 96 4.97 7.40 -0.37
C LYS A 96 5.60 8.68 -0.90
N SER A 97 6.61 9.24 -0.23
CA SER A 97 7.27 10.48 -0.66
C SER A 97 7.91 10.35 -2.04
N ARG A 98 8.67 9.27 -2.29
CA ARG A 98 9.28 9.01 -3.60
C ARG A 98 8.25 8.80 -4.70
N LYS A 99 7.15 8.07 -4.43
CA LYS A 99 6.06 7.88 -5.39
C LYS A 99 5.34 9.19 -5.71
N SER A 100 5.09 10.03 -4.70
CA SER A 100 4.47 11.34 -4.90
C SER A 100 5.38 12.28 -5.66
N GLU A 101 6.69 12.29 -5.38
CA GLU A 101 7.65 13.14 -6.09
C GLU A 101 7.65 12.82 -7.58
N VAL A 102 7.76 11.53 -7.95
CA VAL A 102 7.68 11.13 -9.37
C VAL A 102 6.36 11.58 -9.99
N LYS A 103 5.23 11.40 -9.29
CA LYS A 103 3.91 11.81 -9.79
C LYS A 103 3.86 13.33 -10.04
N THR A 104 4.40 14.13 -9.12
CA THR A 104 4.40 15.59 -9.21
C THR A 104 5.29 16.08 -10.36
N ARG A 105 6.53 15.58 -10.49
CA ARG A 105 7.42 15.97 -11.60
C ARG A 105 6.82 15.59 -12.95
N MET A 106 6.26 14.39 -13.05
CA MET A 106 5.55 13.96 -14.26
C MET A 106 4.35 14.84 -14.59
N LYS A 107 3.57 15.26 -13.59
CA LYS A 107 2.41 16.15 -13.79
C LYS A 107 2.85 17.49 -14.37
N LYS A 108 3.91 18.10 -13.82
CA LYS A 108 4.48 19.36 -14.32
C LYS A 108 4.89 19.27 -15.79
N VAL A 109 5.56 18.18 -16.19
CA VAL A 109 5.93 17.95 -17.60
C VAL A 109 4.70 17.84 -18.49
N LEU A 110 3.68 17.09 -18.06
CA LEU A 110 2.46 16.91 -18.84
C LEU A 110 1.67 18.21 -18.98
N GLU A 111 1.55 19.00 -17.92
CA GLU A 111 0.90 20.32 -17.95
C GLU A 111 1.63 21.27 -18.90
N ALA A 112 2.97 21.28 -18.89
CA ALA A 112 3.75 22.08 -19.83
C ALA A 112 3.55 21.62 -21.30
N LEU A 113 3.59 20.32 -21.57
CA LEU A 113 3.34 19.77 -22.91
C LEU A 113 1.91 20.03 -23.42
N ASP A 114 0.91 19.90 -22.55
CA ASP A 114 -0.48 20.17 -22.89
C ASP A 114 -0.72 21.67 -23.14
N GLY A 115 0.02 22.55 -22.45
CA GLY A 115 0.05 23.98 -22.73
C GLY A 115 0.66 24.31 -24.09
N LEU A 116 1.80 23.71 -24.43
CA LEU A 116 2.46 23.88 -25.73
C LEU A 116 1.57 23.39 -26.88
N ARG A 117 0.93 22.22 -26.72
CA ARG A 117 0.04 21.67 -27.76
C ARG A 117 -1.12 22.60 -28.15
N LYS A 118 -1.62 23.42 -27.21
CA LYS A 118 -2.74 24.33 -27.45
C LYS A 118 -2.33 25.64 -28.11
N LYS A 119 -1.05 26.01 -28.03
CA LYS A 119 -0.54 27.24 -28.64
C LYS A 119 -0.08 26.93 -30.07
N PRO A 120 -0.64 27.59 -31.10
CA PRO A 120 -0.23 27.36 -32.49
C PRO A 120 1.16 27.94 -32.81
N ASP A 121 1.56 29.03 -32.15
CA ASP A 121 2.78 29.79 -32.45
C ASP A 121 3.95 29.44 -31.51
N ALA A 122 4.07 28.18 -31.08
CA ALA A 122 5.15 27.78 -30.20
C ALA A 122 6.50 27.94 -30.91
N GLN A 123 7.42 28.70 -30.32
CA GLN A 123 8.80 28.81 -30.79
C GLN A 123 9.65 27.65 -30.25
N PRO A 124 10.72 27.23 -30.95
CA PRO A 124 11.59 26.15 -30.51
C PRO A 124 12.26 26.45 -29.15
N GLU A 125 12.37 27.73 -28.78
CA GLU A 125 12.90 28.16 -27.48
C GLU A 125 12.02 27.71 -26.30
N GLU A 126 10.70 27.54 -26.49
CA GLU A 126 9.79 27.05 -25.45
C GLU A 126 10.01 25.55 -25.13
N VAL A 127 10.76 24.83 -25.97
CA VAL A 127 11.06 23.41 -25.77
C VAL A 127 12.16 23.22 -24.71
N LEU A 128 13.13 24.14 -24.64
CA LEU A 128 14.24 24.08 -23.68
C LEU A 128 13.81 23.94 -22.20
N PRO A 129 12.84 24.73 -21.68
CA PRO A 129 12.36 24.54 -20.31
C PRO A 129 11.66 23.21 -20.11
N VAL A 130 10.94 22.70 -21.12
CA VAL A 130 10.27 21.39 -21.04
C VAL A 130 11.31 20.27 -20.96
N GLU A 131 12.40 20.36 -21.71
CA GLU A 131 13.49 19.38 -21.67
C GLU A 131 14.19 19.35 -20.31
N LYS A 132 14.40 20.52 -19.69
CA LYS A 132 14.90 20.59 -18.29
C LYS A 132 13.96 19.85 -17.33
N LEU A 133 12.65 20.06 -17.44
CA LEU A 133 11.66 19.36 -16.61
C LEU A 133 11.64 17.85 -16.88
N ILE A 134 11.84 17.42 -18.12
CA ILE A 134 11.96 16.00 -18.49
C ILE A 134 13.21 15.39 -17.86
N ALA A 135 14.35 16.07 -17.91
CA ALA A 135 15.60 15.63 -17.31
C ALA A 135 15.47 15.46 -15.79
N GLU A 136 14.82 16.41 -15.11
CA GLU A 136 14.49 16.30 -13.69
C GLU A 136 13.58 15.08 -13.41
N ALA A 137 12.52 14.90 -14.21
CA ALA A 137 11.61 13.77 -14.05
C ALA A 137 12.34 12.43 -14.24
N TYR A 138 13.24 12.31 -15.21
CA TYR A 138 14.05 11.11 -15.43
C TYR A 138 15.00 10.86 -14.26
N SER A 139 15.67 11.90 -13.75
CA SER A 139 16.53 11.79 -12.57
C SER A 139 15.78 11.22 -11.37
N VAL A 140 14.57 11.73 -11.08
CA VAL A 140 13.76 11.25 -9.95
C VAL A 140 13.24 9.83 -10.19
N ILE A 141 12.82 9.49 -11.42
CA ILE A 141 12.38 8.13 -11.77
C ILE A 141 13.52 7.13 -11.53
N ASP A 142 14.71 7.43 -12.02
CA ASP A 142 15.85 6.51 -11.95
C ASP A 142 16.40 6.38 -10.53
N LYS A 143 16.38 7.47 -9.74
CA LYS A 143 16.63 7.41 -8.29
C LYS A 143 15.61 6.52 -7.59
N ALA A 144 14.33 6.61 -7.92
CA ALA A 144 13.29 5.76 -7.33
C ALA A 144 13.42 4.28 -7.72
N VAL A 145 13.97 3.99 -8.91
CA VAL A 145 14.32 2.63 -9.35
C VAL A 145 15.56 2.12 -8.61
N LYS A 146 16.62 2.92 -8.49
CA LYS A 146 17.87 2.55 -7.78
C LYS A 146 17.60 2.18 -6.32
N VAL A 147 16.71 2.92 -5.65
CA VAL A 147 16.33 2.64 -4.25
C VAL A 147 15.31 1.49 -4.12
N GLY A 148 14.79 0.97 -5.23
CA GLY A 148 13.83 -0.15 -5.23
C GLY A 148 12.40 0.22 -4.86
N THR A 149 12.03 1.51 -4.91
CA THR A 149 10.63 1.94 -4.72
C THR A 149 9.79 1.67 -5.95
N LEU A 150 10.40 1.76 -7.13
CA LEU A 150 9.83 1.36 -8.42
C LEU A 150 10.60 0.19 -9.01
N HIS A 151 9.89 -0.74 -9.63
CA HIS A 151 10.52 -1.75 -10.47
C HIS A 151 11.05 -1.13 -11.77
N ARG A 152 12.15 -1.69 -12.31
CA ARG A 152 12.81 -1.23 -13.55
C ARG A 152 11.84 -1.04 -14.72
N ASN A 153 10.93 -1.99 -14.92
CA ASN A 153 9.94 -1.92 -16.01
C ASN A 153 8.93 -0.79 -15.78
N THR A 154 8.56 -0.52 -14.53
CA THR A 154 7.66 0.61 -14.20
C THR A 154 8.35 1.94 -14.45
N GLY A 155 9.65 2.06 -14.14
CA GLY A 155 10.46 3.22 -14.50
C GLY A 155 10.53 3.41 -16.02
N ALA A 156 10.86 2.35 -16.77
CA ALA A 156 10.92 2.36 -18.23
C ALA A 156 9.59 2.78 -18.87
N ARG A 157 8.45 2.25 -18.40
CA ARG A 157 7.11 2.65 -18.88
C ARG A 157 6.83 4.14 -18.65
N ARG A 158 7.25 4.69 -17.51
CA ARG A 158 7.06 6.12 -17.21
C ARG A 158 7.91 7.01 -18.11
N LYS A 159 9.17 6.64 -18.35
CA LYS A 159 10.06 7.35 -19.30
C LYS A 159 9.51 7.29 -20.73
N SER A 160 9.11 6.09 -21.18
CA SER A 160 8.48 5.90 -22.49
C SER A 160 7.22 6.76 -22.67
N ARG A 161 6.38 6.88 -21.63
CA ARG A 161 5.18 7.74 -21.67
C ARG A 161 5.53 9.21 -21.92
N LEU A 162 6.53 9.74 -21.23
CA LEU A 162 6.97 11.15 -21.40
C LEU A 162 7.56 11.36 -22.80
N ALA A 163 8.43 10.47 -23.25
CA ALA A 163 9.01 10.53 -24.60
C ALA A 163 7.95 10.50 -25.70
N ARG A 164 6.95 9.61 -25.60
CA ARG A 164 5.84 9.54 -26.56
C ARG A 164 5.03 10.84 -26.60
N ARG A 165 4.80 11.45 -25.44
CA ARG A 165 4.06 12.73 -25.36
C ARG A 165 4.85 13.89 -25.96
N LYS A 166 6.17 13.96 -25.71
CA LYS A 166 7.06 14.92 -26.36
C LYS A 166 6.98 14.82 -27.89
N LYS A 167 7.19 13.60 -28.43
CA LYS A 167 7.12 13.34 -29.87
C LYS A 167 5.77 13.70 -30.49
N ALA A 168 4.67 13.43 -29.79
CA ALA A 168 3.34 13.79 -30.29
C ALA A 168 3.16 15.31 -30.41
N VAL A 169 3.75 16.10 -29.51
CA VAL A 169 3.74 17.57 -29.60
C VAL A 169 4.65 18.03 -30.75
N GLU A 170 5.83 17.45 -30.91
CA GLU A 170 6.75 17.76 -32.02
C GLU A 170 6.10 17.49 -33.40
N ILE A 171 5.38 16.38 -33.54
CA ILE A 171 4.64 16.03 -34.77
C ILE A 171 3.49 17.02 -35.01
N HIS A 172 2.76 17.41 -33.95
CA HIS A 172 1.65 18.35 -34.07
C HIS A 172 2.07 19.73 -34.60
N HIS A 173 3.26 20.20 -34.21
CA HIS A 173 3.83 21.46 -34.69
C HIS A 173 4.62 21.30 -36.00
N GLY A 174 4.77 20.07 -36.51
CA GLY A 174 5.46 19.79 -37.77
C GLY A 174 6.99 19.80 -37.71
N TRP A 175 7.60 19.82 -36.51
CA TRP A 175 9.07 19.82 -36.37
C TRP A 175 9.71 18.45 -36.58
N TYR A 176 8.91 17.39 -36.48
CA TYR A 176 9.37 16.03 -36.67
C TYR A 176 8.35 15.23 -37.47
N THR A 177 8.78 14.72 -38.61
CA THR A 177 8.06 13.71 -39.39
C THR A 177 8.80 12.39 -39.24
N PRO A 178 8.20 11.36 -38.62
CA PRO A 178 8.83 10.06 -38.54
C PRO A 178 8.98 9.51 -39.95
N THR A 179 10.22 9.27 -40.36
CA THR A 179 10.48 8.52 -41.59
C THR A 179 9.94 7.10 -41.41
N PRO A 180 9.12 6.59 -42.35
CA PRO A 180 8.70 5.20 -42.30
C PRO A 180 9.95 4.32 -42.40
N ALA A 181 10.09 3.37 -41.48
CA ALA A 181 11.24 2.48 -41.47
C ALA A 181 11.30 1.73 -42.81
N GLU A 182 12.40 1.91 -43.54
CA GLU A 182 12.69 1.14 -44.75
C GLU A 182 12.68 -0.35 -44.36
N THR A 183 11.72 -1.09 -44.93
CA THR A 183 11.68 -2.55 -44.84
C THR A 183 12.85 -3.08 -45.65
N VAL A 184 14.02 -3.20 -45.00
CA VAL A 184 15.12 -4.01 -45.51
C VAL A 184 14.63 -5.46 -45.47
N GLN A 185 14.31 -5.98 -46.67
CA GLN A 185 13.86 -7.35 -46.90
C GLN A 185 14.94 -8.37 -46.56
#